data_AF-A0A3C1DX94-F1
#
_entry.id   AF-A0A3C1DX94-F1
#
_cell.length_a   1.000
_cell.length_b   1.000
_cell.length_c   1.000
_cell.angle_alpha   90.00
_cell.angle_beta   90.00
_cell.angle_gamma   90.00
#
_symmetry.space_group_name_H-M   'P 1'
#
loop_
_entity.id
_entity.type
_entity.pdbx_description
1 polymer ?
#
loop_
_entity_poly.entity_id
_entity_poly.type
_entity_poly.pdbx_seq_one_letter_code
_entity_poly.pdbx_strand_id
1 'polypeptide(L)'
;MAVHHLIKALDPTRPVLGNDGWEYVVGDLLGIHDYSQHPAPLRERYGDDERIVATVLRGRAGGRRVTVGDRLSEGQASSVPVVLSEFGGVNLAPTDGTWEGYGSVADTREFLRRLDALFAEVDERSGLAGFCYTQLTDTLQERNGLLTEDRHPKAESAAMERIVRGRLNSA
;
A
#
# COMPACT_ATOMS: atom_id res chain seq x y z
N MET A 1 -22.85 2.84 1.85
CA MET A 1 -23.53 2.88 0.53
C MET A 1 -24.13 4.24 0.20
N ALA A 2 -24.94 4.88 1.06
CA ALA A 2 -25.65 6.12 0.72
C ALA A 2 -24.73 7.26 0.23
N VAL A 3 -23.61 7.52 0.93
CA VAL A 3 -22.64 8.56 0.54
C VAL A 3 -22.02 8.27 -0.84
N HIS A 4 -21.64 7.01 -1.12
CA HIS A 4 -21.11 6.61 -2.43
C HIS A 4 -22.08 6.94 -3.58
N HIS A 5 -23.36 6.57 -3.43
CA HIS A 5 -24.37 6.85 -4.47
C HIS A 5 -24.66 8.34 -4.62
N LEU A 6 -24.62 9.11 -3.53
CA LEU A 6 -24.73 10.57 -3.59
C LEU A 6 -23.58 11.19 -4.40
N ILE A 7 -22.33 10.78 -4.15
CA ILE A 7 -21.16 11.27 -4.90
C ILE A 7 -21.31 10.93 -6.38
N LYS A 8 -21.70 9.69 -6.72
CA LYS A 8 -21.95 9.29 -8.11
C LYS A 8 -23.09 10.06 -8.80
N ALA A 9 -24.10 10.47 -8.04
CA ALA A 9 -25.18 11.30 -8.58
C ALA A 9 -24.71 12.75 -8.86
N LEU A 10 -23.79 13.27 -8.06
CA LEU A 10 -23.20 14.60 -8.24
C LEU A 10 -22.17 14.62 -9.39
N ASP A 11 -21.33 13.59 -9.47
CA ASP A 11 -20.34 13.43 -10.51
C ASP A 11 -20.13 11.94 -10.84
N PRO A 12 -20.72 11.44 -11.94
CA PRO A 12 -20.55 10.05 -12.35
C PRO A 12 -19.23 9.80 -13.08
N THR A 13 -18.44 10.84 -13.40
CA THR A 13 -17.26 10.72 -14.27
C THR A 13 -16.00 10.29 -13.53
N ARG A 14 -15.94 10.49 -12.21
CA ARG A 14 -14.78 10.15 -11.38
C ARG A 14 -14.98 8.81 -10.64
N PRO A 15 -13.90 8.03 -10.45
CA PRO A 15 -13.91 6.89 -9.54
C PRO A 15 -14.16 7.34 -8.09
N VAL A 16 -14.91 6.55 -7.34
CA VAL A 16 -15.23 6.74 -5.94
C VAL A 16 -14.71 5.53 -5.17
N LEU A 17 -13.78 5.76 -4.27
CA LEU A 17 -13.38 4.78 -3.26
C LEU A 17 -14.26 5.00 -2.04
N GLY A 18 -15.04 3.99 -1.63
CA GLY A 18 -15.99 4.14 -0.53
C GLY A 18 -15.32 4.13 0.85
N ASN A 19 -14.90 2.96 1.31
CA ASN A 19 -14.05 2.80 2.49
C ASN A 19 -12.70 2.24 2.06
N ASP A 20 -11.63 2.68 2.72
CA ASP A 20 -10.26 2.34 2.36
C ASP A 20 -9.60 1.39 3.36
N GLY A 21 -8.65 0.61 2.85
CA GLY A 21 -7.73 -0.21 3.63
C GLY A 21 -8.18 -1.62 3.94
N TRP A 22 -9.38 -1.79 4.51
CA TRP A 22 -9.93 -3.10 4.84
C TRP A 22 -11.45 -3.09 4.77
N GLU A 23 -12.06 -4.27 4.80
CA GLU A 23 -13.51 -4.43 4.96
C GLU A 23 -14.31 -3.68 3.87
N TYR A 24 -13.86 -3.79 2.61
CA TYR A 24 -14.51 -3.18 1.46
C TYR A 24 -16.01 -3.47 1.42
N VAL A 25 -16.77 -2.40 1.20
CA VAL A 25 -18.23 -2.41 1.08
C VAL A 25 -18.67 -2.00 -0.33
N VAL A 26 -18.12 -0.92 -0.88
CA VAL A 26 -18.46 -0.35 -2.19
C VAL A 26 -17.41 0.64 -2.70
N GLY A 27 -17.26 0.70 -4.01
CA GLY A 27 -16.47 1.69 -4.74
C GLY A 27 -16.22 1.24 -6.17
N ASP A 28 -15.63 2.12 -6.97
CA ASP A 28 -15.05 1.76 -8.27
C ASP A 28 -13.63 1.18 -8.13
N LEU A 29 -13.04 1.31 -6.94
CA LEU A 29 -11.69 0.86 -6.59
C LEU A 29 -11.75 0.15 -5.23
N LEU A 30 -10.89 -0.85 -5.04
CA LEU A 30 -10.71 -1.52 -3.75
C LEU A 30 -9.32 -1.19 -3.22
N GLY A 31 -9.28 -0.44 -2.11
CA GLY A 31 -8.04 -0.14 -1.42
C GLY A 31 -7.67 -1.17 -0.35
N ILE A 32 -6.40 -1.52 -0.26
CA ILE A 32 -5.85 -2.41 0.76
C ILE A 32 -4.71 -1.72 1.52
N HIS A 33 -4.74 -1.82 2.85
CA HIS A 33 -3.62 -1.44 3.71
C HIS A 33 -2.86 -2.69 4.15
N ASP A 34 -1.58 -2.76 3.78
CA ASP A 34 -0.68 -3.85 4.15
C ASP A 34 0.71 -3.32 4.53
N TYR A 35 0.94 -3.21 5.84
CA TYR A 35 2.21 -2.75 6.39
C TYR A 35 3.25 -3.87 6.59
N SER A 36 3.10 -5.00 5.87
CA SER A 36 4.07 -6.10 5.91
C SER A 36 5.48 -5.58 5.58
N GLN A 37 6.40 -5.68 6.53
CA GLN A 37 7.78 -5.22 6.37
C GLN A 37 8.69 -6.25 5.69
N HIS A 38 8.12 -7.30 5.12
CA HIS A 38 8.85 -8.34 4.40
C HIS A 38 8.24 -8.48 3.00
N PRO A 39 9.06 -8.72 1.96
CA PRO A 39 8.57 -8.83 0.59
C PRO A 39 7.70 -10.09 0.36
N ALA A 40 8.02 -11.20 1.02
CA ALA A 40 7.34 -12.48 0.77
C ALA A 40 5.80 -12.42 0.98
N PRO A 41 5.27 -11.84 2.08
CA PRO A 41 3.83 -11.64 2.23
C PRO A 41 3.18 -10.80 1.13
N LEU A 42 3.85 -9.74 0.65
CA LEU A 42 3.33 -8.91 -0.44
C LEU A 42 3.28 -9.71 -1.74
N ARG A 43 4.35 -10.43 -2.07
CA ARG A 43 4.38 -11.33 -3.22
C ARG A 43 3.29 -12.39 -3.17
N GLU A 44 3.09 -12.99 -2.00
CA GLU A 44 2.11 -14.06 -1.82
C GLU A 44 0.69 -13.57 -2.09
N ARG A 45 0.38 -12.32 -1.69
CA ARG A 45 -0.94 -11.71 -1.80
C ARG A 45 -1.21 -11.00 -3.12
N TYR A 46 -0.18 -10.42 -3.74
CA TYR A 46 -0.33 -9.46 -4.84
C TYR A 46 0.49 -9.77 -6.09
N GLY A 47 1.30 -10.84 -6.06
CA GLY A 47 2.29 -11.13 -7.10
C GLY A 47 1.73 -11.49 -8.48
N ASP A 48 0.42 -11.65 -8.62
CA ASP A 48 -0.30 -11.90 -9.87
C ASP A 48 -1.83 -11.71 -9.65
N ASP A 49 -2.61 -11.76 -10.72
CA ASP A 49 -4.07 -11.56 -10.70
C ASP A 49 -4.80 -12.63 -9.87
N GLU A 50 -4.37 -13.89 -9.94
CA GLU A 50 -4.98 -14.99 -9.19
C GLU A 50 -4.83 -14.79 -7.68
N ARG A 51 -3.63 -14.38 -7.24
CA ARG A 51 -3.35 -14.06 -5.83
C ARG A 51 -4.17 -12.88 -5.35
N ILE A 52 -4.37 -11.86 -6.18
CA ILE A 52 -5.21 -10.72 -5.81
C ILE A 52 -6.65 -11.14 -5.61
N VAL A 53 -7.21 -11.92 -6.53
CA VAL A 53 -8.58 -12.43 -6.39
C VAL A 53 -8.71 -13.25 -5.10
N ALA A 54 -7.75 -14.13 -4.83
CA ALA A 54 -7.72 -14.90 -3.58
C ALA A 54 -7.62 -13.99 -2.34
N THR A 55 -6.79 -12.94 -2.40
CA THR A 55 -6.62 -11.97 -1.32
C THR A 55 -7.88 -11.14 -1.07
N VAL A 56 -8.55 -10.68 -2.12
CA VAL A 56 -9.80 -9.91 -2.03
C VAL A 56 -10.91 -10.75 -1.40
N LEU A 57 -11.04 -12.02 -1.82
CA LEU A 57 -12.13 -12.88 -1.37
C LEU A 57 -11.88 -13.48 0.02
N ARG A 58 -10.64 -13.82 0.35
CA ARG A 58 -10.31 -14.67 1.51
C ARG A 58 -9.14 -14.17 2.34
N GLY A 59 -8.38 -13.21 1.82
CA GLY A 59 -7.15 -12.71 2.42
C GLY A 59 -7.38 -11.92 3.70
N ARG A 60 -6.28 -11.79 4.45
CA ARG A 60 -6.20 -11.00 5.67
C ARG A 60 -4.99 -10.06 5.67
N ALA A 61 -5.03 -9.04 4.82
CA ALA A 61 -4.04 -7.95 4.86
C ALA A 61 -4.15 -7.21 6.21
N GLY A 62 -3.02 -6.97 6.89
CA GLY A 62 -3.02 -6.38 8.24
C GLY A 62 -3.82 -7.15 9.28
N GLY A 63 -4.09 -8.45 9.07
CA GLY A 63 -4.92 -9.29 9.96
C GLY A 63 -6.43 -9.10 9.80
N ARG A 64 -6.89 -8.16 8.97
CA ARG A 64 -8.30 -7.84 8.75
C ARG A 64 -8.80 -8.39 7.42
N ARG A 65 -10.09 -8.72 7.35
CA ARG A 65 -10.70 -9.15 6.09
C ARG A 65 -10.65 -8.01 5.08
N VAL A 66 -10.38 -8.35 3.82
CA VAL A 66 -10.35 -7.36 2.74
C VAL A 66 -11.76 -6.92 2.34
N THR A 67 -12.74 -7.82 2.37
CA THR A 67 -14.15 -7.53 2.08
C THR A 67 -15.07 -7.91 3.24
N VAL A 68 -16.20 -7.22 3.36
CA VAL A 68 -17.24 -7.58 4.35
C VAL A 68 -18.17 -8.64 3.77
N GLY A 69 -18.11 -9.85 4.34
CA GLY A 69 -18.92 -10.99 3.89
C GLY A 69 -18.63 -11.37 2.45
N ASP A 70 -19.58 -12.04 1.80
CA ASP A 70 -19.43 -12.53 0.41
C ASP A 70 -19.88 -11.48 -0.61
N ARG A 71 -19.52 -10.21 -0.39
CA ARG A 71 -20.01 -9.07 -1.20
C ARG A 71 -19.50 -9.03 -2.62
N LEU A 72 -18.38 -9.69 -2.89
CA LEU A 72 -17.84 -9.85 -4.23
C LEU A 72 -17.88 -11.32 -4.59
N SER A 73 -18.50 -11.64 -5.73
CA SER A 73 -18.24 -12.89 -6.44
C SER A 73 -16.81 -12.89 -7.00
N GLU A 74 -16.34 -14.06 -7.41
CA GLU A 74 -15.03 -14.20 -8.02
C GLU A 74 -14.86 -13.32 -9.26
N GLY A 75 -15.84 -13.31 -10.18
CA GLY A 75 -15.79 -12.44 -11.36
C GLY A 75 -15.78 -10.94 -11.03
N GLN A 76 -16.41 -10.52 -9.92
CA GLN A 76 -16.34 -9.12 -9.46
C GLN A 76 -14.97 -8.81 -8.82
N ALA A 77 -14.42 -9.74 -8.04
CA ALA A 77 -13.08 -9.60 -7.47
C ALA A 77 -11.98 -9.55 -8.55
N SER A 78 -12.16 -10.26 -9.67
CA SER A 78 -11.24 -10.21 -10.83
C SER A 78 -11.36 -8.94 -11.67
N SER A 79 -12.43 -8.16 -11.52
CA SER A 79 -12.68 -6.97 -12.35
C SER A 79 -12.55 -5.65 -11.61
N VAL A 80 -12.64 -5.65 -10.27
CA VAL A 80 -12.41 -4.44 -9.48
C VAL A 80 -10.90 -4.12 -9.44
N PRO A 81 -10.47 -2.90 -9.81
CA PRO A 81 -9.07 -2.53 -9.68
C PRO A 81 -8.68 -2.47 -8.20
N VAL A 82 -7.64 -3.21 -7.83
CA VAL A 82 -7.13 -3.26 -6.46
C VAL A 82 -5.91 -2.35 -6.34
N VAL A 83 -5.98 -1.41 -5.41
CA VAL A 83 -4.88 -0.48 -5.11
C VAL A 83 -4.35 -0.83 -3.73
N LEU A 84 -3.03 -1.00 -3.61
CA LEU A 84 -2.38 -1.08 -2.30
C LEU A 84 -2.26 0.35 -1.74
N SER A 85 -3.37 0.86 -1.21
CA SER A 85 -3.56 2.26 -0.84
C SER A 85 -2.73 2.69 0.36
N GLU A 86 -2.23 1.74 1.16
CA GLU A 86 -1.12 1.96 2.07
C GLU A 86 -0.21 0.73 2.14
N PHE A 87 1.09 0.95 1.96
CA PHE A 87 2.12 -0.05 2.25
C PHE A 87 3.46 0.61 2.60
N GLY A 88 4.38 -0.20 3.09
CA GLY A 88 5.70 0.27 3.49
C GLY A 88 5.65 0.89 4.88
N GLY A 89 6.08 2.13 5.01
CA GLY A 89 6.23 2.77 6.31
C GLY A 89 7.41 2.22 7.09
N VAL A 90 8.55 2.12 6.42
CA VAL A 90 9.81 1.73 7.05
C VAL A 90 10.22 2.84 8.02
N ASN A 91 10.36 2.52 9.29
CA ASN A 91 10.81 3.48 10.28
C ASN A 91 12.34 3.42 10.41
N LEU A 92 13.03 4.50 10.04
CA LEU A 92 14.46 4.66 10.33
C LEU A 92 14.60 5.18 11.75
N ALA A 93 14.95 4.30 12.69
CA ALA A 93 14.99 4.63 14.12
C ALA A 93 16.39 5.12 14.54
N PRO A 94 16.56 6.39 14.94
CA PRO A 94 17.72 6.84 15.69
C PRO A 94 17.44 6.63 17.18
N THR A 95 17.89 5.50 17.72
CA THR A 95 18.23 5.22 19.14
C THR A 95 17.27 5.52 20.31
N ASP A 96 16.13 6.20 20.17
CA ASP A 96 15.54 6.90 21.33
C ASP A 96 14.14 6.42 21.73
N GLY A 97 13.88 5.10 21.72
CA GLY A 97 12.67 4.50 22.32
C GLY A 97 11.33 4.98 21.73
N THR A 98 11.36 5.64 20.58
CA THR A 98 10.19 6.06 19.80
C THR A 98 9.45 4.87 19.21
N TRP A 99 8.13 5.03 19.00
CA TRP A 99 7.24 4.01 18.40
C TRP A 99 7.90 3.30 17.21
N GLU A 100 8.08 1.98 17.32
CA GLU A 100 8.79 1.17 16.32
C GLU A 100 7.98 0.94 15.02
N GLY A 101 6.77 1.48 14.95
CA GLY A 101 5.92 1.36 13.78
C GLY A 101 5.54 -0.08 13.48
N TYR A 102 5.55 -0.40 12.19
CA TYR A 102 5.32 -1.76 11.67
C TYR A 102 6.64 -2.53 11.49
N GLY A 103 7.78 -1.85 11.65
CA GLY A 103 9.14 -2.38 11.70
C GLY A 103 10.18 -1.28 11.51
N SER A 104 11.26 -1.38 12.28
CA SER A 104 12.34 -0.39 12.29
C SER A 104 13.62 -0.91 11.61
N VAL A 105 14.44 0.03 11.15
CA VAL A 105 15.77 -0.21 10.59
C VAL A 105 16.79 0.65 11.29
N ALA A 106 18.00 0.12 11.46
CA ALA A 106 19.03 0.73 12.29
C ALA A 106 19.77 1.90 11.61
N ASP A 107 19.82 1.91 10.28
CA ASP A 107 20.58 2.90 9.53
C ASP A 107 19.99 3.13 8.12
N THR A 108 20.47 4.19 7.47
CA THR A 108 20.05 4.60 6.13
C THR A 108 20.29 3.52 5.06
N ARG A 109 21.31 2.67 5.22
CA ARG A 109 21.60 1.59 4.27
C ARG A 109 20.52 0.50 4.36
N GLU A 110 20.17 0.09 5.57
CA GLU A 110 19.11 -0.87 5.82
C GLU A 110 17.73 -0.31 5.42
N PHE A 111 17.51 1.00 5.63
CA PHE A 111 16.33 1.71 5.13
C PHE A 111 16.18 1.60 3.61
N LEU A 112 17.23 1.96 2.85
CA LEU A 112 17.21 1.84 1.39
C LEU A 112 17.02 0.39 0.93
N ARG A 113 17.68 -0.57 1.59
CA ARG A 113 17.54 -1.99 1.28
C ARG A 113 16.11 -2.48 1.52
N ARG A 114 15.47 -2.04 2.60
CA ARG A 114 14.09 -2.40 2.92
C ARG A 114 13.12 -1.79 1.92
N LEU A 115 13.28 -0.51 1.60
CA LEU A 115 12.47 0.15 0.58
C LEU A 115 12.58 -0.61 -0.75
N ASP A 116 13.79 -0.87 -1.24
CA ASP A 116 14.02 -1.60 -2.50
C ASP A 116 13.32 -2.95 -2.52
N ALA A 117 13.43 -3.72 -1.43
CA ALA A 117 12.77 -5.02 -1.32
C ALA A 117 11.23 -4.92 -1.33
N LEU A 118 10.64 -3.90 -0.72
CA LEU A 118 9.19 -3.73 -0.68
C LEU A 118 8.63 -3.23 -2.02
N PHE A 119 9.29 -2.23 -2.63
CA PHE A 119 8.90 -1.70 -3.94
C PHE A 119 9.01 -2.74 -5.06
N ALA A 120 9.94 -3.69 -4.95
CA ALA A 120 10.08 -4.78 -5.92
C ALA A 120 8.87 -5.74 -5.98
N GLU A 121 7.97 -5.72 -4.99
CA GLU A 121 6.78 -6.58 -4.93
C GLU A 121 5.49 -5.88 -5.37
N VAL A 122 5.55 -4.58 -5.66
CA VAL A 122 4.41 -3.76 -6.11
C VAL A 122 4.68 -3.13 -7.49
N ASP A 123 5.59 -3.73 -8.26
CA ASP A 123 5.90 -3.29 -9.63
C ASP A 123 4.85 -3.78 -10.64
N GLU A 124 5.10 -3.54 -11.92
CA GLU A 124 4.19 -3.88 -13.04
C GLU A 124 3.87 -5.37 -13.16
N ARG A 125 4.59 -6.25 -12.47
CA ARG A 125 4.35 -7.70 -12.47
C ARG A 125 3.35 -8.11 -11.40
N SER A 126 3.05 -7.23 -10.44
CA SER A 126 1.95 -7.43 -9.50
C SER A 126 0.60 -7.31 -10.22
N GLY A 127 -0.46 -7.92 -9.70
CA GLY A 127 -1.80 -7.71 -10.24
C GLY A 127 -2.42 -6.36 -9.80
N LEU A 128 -1.67 -5.52 -9.08
CA LEU A 128 -2.19 -4.28 -8.48
C LEU A 128 -2.42 -3.24 -9.59
N ALA A 129 -3.53 -2.52 -9.49
CA ALA A 129 -3.80 -1.35 -10.33
C ALA A 129 -2.95 -0.12 -9.92
N GLY A 130 -2.32 -0.18 -8.75
CA GLY A 130 -1.42 0.85 -8.24
C GLY A 130 -1.11 0.68 -6.76
N PHE A 131 -0.30 1.58 -6.24
CA PHE A 131 0.10 1.62 -4.83
C PHE A 131 0.22 3.04 -4.31
N CYS A 132 0.19 3.20 -2.99
CA CYS A 132 0.51 4.43 -2.30
C CYS A 132 1.38 4.12 -1.08
N TYR A 133 2.63 4.60 -1.11
CA TYR A 133 3.57 4.40 -0.01
C TYR A 133 3.19 5.29 1.18
N THR A 134 3.06 4.68 2.35
CA THR A 134 2.85 5.40 3.61
C THR A 134 4.22 5.67 4.24
N GLN A 135 4.71 6.89 4.37
CA GLN A 135 4.13 8.16 3.94
C GLN A 135 5.23 9.08 3.38
N LEU A 136 4.87 10.27 2.89
CA LEU A 136 5.85 11.20 2.34
C LEU A 136 6.77 11.77 3.43
N THR A 137 6.19 12.32 4.50
CA THR A 137 6.91 12.93 5.63
C THR A 137 6.47 12.30 6.94
N ASP A 138 7.35 12.27 7.93
CA ASP A 138 6.94 11.93 9.30
C ASP A 138 5.82 12.86 9.80
N THR A 139 4.92 12.29 10.60
CA THR A 139 3.78 12.98 11.20
C THR A 139 3.68 12.67 12.70
N LEU A 140 4.20 13.58 13.53
CA LEU A 140 4.21 13.47 14.99
C LEU A 140 4.80 12.12 15.46
N GLN A 141 3.98 11.22 15.99
CA GLN A 141 4.38 9.89 16.43
C GLN A 141 4.73 8.95 15.28
N GLU A 142 4.19 9.17 14.07
CA GLU A 142 4.41 8.30 12.93
C GLU A 142 5.69 8.68 12.20
N ARG A 143 6.75 7.89 12.41
CA ARG A 143 8.08 8.10 11.84
C ARG A 143 8.33 7.26 10.58
N ASN A 144 7.28 7.06 9.78
CA ASN A 144 7.25 6.16 8.61
C ASN A 144 7.56 6.88 7.28
N GLY A 145 7.85 8.19 7.33
CA GLY A 145 8.06 9.03 6.15
C GLY A 145 9.32 8.67 5.36
N LEU A 146 9.32 8.95 4.05
CA LEU A 146 10.55 9.03 3.24
C LEU A 146 11.40 10.26 3.66
N LEU A 147 10.72 11.29 4.16
CA LEU A 147 11.28 12.52 4.68
C LEU A 147 10.95 12.65 6.18
N THR A 148 11.75 13.43 6.91
CA THR A 148 11.42 13.86 8.27
C THR A 148 10.25 14.85 8.27
N GLU A 149 9.78 15.23 9.47
CA GLU A 149 8.71 16.22 9.62
C GLU A 149 9.10 17.60 9.06
N ASP A 150 10.40 17.94 9.04
CA ASP A 150 10.91 19.18 8.43
C ASP A 150 11.23 19.04 6.94
N ARG A 151 10.78 17.94 6.31
CA ARG A 151 10.97 17.65 4.87
C ARG A 151 12.44 17.45 4.51
N HIS A 152 13.25 16.98 5.46
CA HIS A 152 14.60 16.51 5.16
C HIS A 152 14.57 15.04 4.73
N PRO A 153 15.18 14.66 3.60
CA PRO A 153 15.26 13.26 3.17
C PRO A 153 15.93 12.37 4.22
N LYS A 154 15.35 11.20 4.52
CA LYS A 154 15.96 10.22 5.45
C LYS A 154 17.12 9.43 4.83
N ALA A 155 17.21 9.46 3.51
CA ALA A 155 18.27 8.85 2.72
C ALA A 155 18.61 9.72 1.51
N GLU A 156 19.61 9.31 0.74
CA GLU A 156 19.99 9.96 -0.51
C GLU A 156 18.79 9.96 -1.48
N SER A 157 18.38 11.16 -1.92
CA SER A 157 17.12 11.32 -2.65
C SER A 157 17.13 10.63 -4.01
N ALA A 158 18.27 10.63 -4.72
CA ALA A 158 18.37 9.94 -6.01
C ALA A 158 18.26 8.41 -5.83
N ALA A 159 18.75 7.87 -4.71
CA ALA A 159 18.55 6.46 -4.38
C ALA A 159 17.08 6.11 -4.11
N MET A 160 16.38 6.91 -3.30
CA MET A 160 14.95 6.69 -3.04
C MET A 160 14.11 6.87 -4.30
N GLU A 161 14.39 7.89 -5.11
CA GLU A 161 13.70 8.11 -6.39
C GLU A 161 13.85 6.88 -7.31
N ARG A 162 15.07 6.35 -7.44
CA ARG A 162 15.33 5.16 -8.27
C ARG A 162 14.54 3.94 -7.82
N ILE A 163 14.38 3.77 -6.50
CA ILE A 163 13.58 2.69 -5.91
C ILE A 163 12.09 2.90 -6.21
N VAL A 164 11.55 4.08 -5.87
CA VAL A 164 10.10 4.38 -6.01
C VAL A 164 9.67 4.36 -7.47
N ARG A 165 10.50 4.91 -8.37
CA ARG A 165 10.26 4.86 -9.81
C ARG A 165 10.62 3.50 -10.43
N GLY A 166 11.17 2.57 -9.65
CA GLY A 166 11.85 1.38 -10.13
C GLY A 166 11.14 0.71 -11.30
N ARG A 167 11.88 0.33 -12.35
CA ARG A 167 11.47 -0.48 -13.51
C ARG A 167 10.16 -0.13 -14.27
N LEU A 168 9.38 0.87 -13.88
CA LEU A 168 8.22 1.40 -14.61
C LEU A 168 8.59 1.93 -16.02
N ASN A 169 9.89 1.99 -16.33
CA ASN A 169 10.45 2.44 -17.61
C ASN A 169 11.24 1.35 -18.36
N SER A 170 11.11 0.07 -18.01
CA SER A 170 11.70 -1.02 -18.80
C SER A 170 10.74 -1.49 -19.90
N ALA A 171 10.35 -0.58 -20.78
CA ALA A 171 9.64 -0.87 -22.03
C ALA A 171 10.60 -0.74 -23.22
#